data_AF-A0A7J6MXL7-F1
#
_entry.id   AF-A0A7J6MXL7-F1
#
_cell.length_a   1.000
_cell.length_b   1.000
_cell.length_c   1.000
_cell.angle_alpha   90.00
_cell.angle_beta   90.00
_cell.angle_gamma   90.00
#
_symmetry.space_group_name_H-M   'P 1'
#
loop_
_entity.id
_entity.type
_entity.pdbx_description
1 polymer ?
#
loop_
_entity_poly.entity_id
_entity_poly.type
_entity_poly.pdbx_seq_one_letter_code
_entity_poly.pdbx_strand_id
1 'polypeptide(L)'
;MNRIFGVGKKKEAPPAPTGPSLAETSEHLDSRTSLLDKKIKQCDEELIKYKQQMATRSGAAGAKQRALAVLKRKKMYEAQRDQLMNTQFNVDQAAFTQEQMQTNINVVESMKVANHAMKAQMNQFNIDHVEDVVDDMADLMMDQDEINDILGRNYNLPEGCDDVSLEVEFSMLEEEVAMDKQNELLAGPSAPTYLPTTLPGSEQQAAPAQSSAAHSAPSGQNIMEYNGGSVIAMKGEGCVGIACDRRFGVNQLQTVSANMEKVYPMTTRCLVGFQGLATDSQTLAQLLKFRLKLYKLKEDREMPCDVVSHLMATMLYEKRFGPYFCEPVIAGLKSDGEPFISSFDLIGTESTAPDFIVSGTATEQLMGVAESFWREGMGPDELAEVLGQSLLSGIDRDCLSGWGGVVYILTDKELITKTLKGRMD
;
A
#
# COMPACT_ATOMS: atom_id res chain seq x y z
N MET A 1 -49.57 -13.70 34.09
CA MET A 1 -49.01 -13.42 32.76
C MET A 1 -47.50 -13.43 32.88
N ASN A 2 -46.86 -14.48 32.36
CA ASN A 2 -45.41 -14.67 32.40
C ASN A 2 -44.77 -13.93 31.22
N ARG A 3 -43.75 -13.12 31.51
CA ARG A 3 -42.95 -12.39 30.52
C ARG A 3 -42.12 -13.39 29.70
N ILE A 4 -42.46 -13.50 28.43
CA ILE A 4 -41.69 -14.15 27.37
C ILE A 4 -40.71 -13.07 26.87
N PHE A 5 -39.44 -13.13 27.24
CA PHE A 5 -38.26 -12.76 26.43
C PHE A 5 -37.02 -12.99 27.31
N GLY A 6 -36.11 -13.82 26.80
CA GLY A 6 -35.00 -14.40 27.55
C GLY A 6 -33.94 -13.39 27.97
N VAL A 7 -33.59 -13.41 29.25
CA VAL A 7 -32.38 -12.79 29.79
C VAL A 7 -31.18 -13.60 29.29
N GLY A 8 -30.36 -13.01 28.43
CA GLY A 8 -29.10 -13.60 28.00
C GLY A 8 -28.19 -13.84 29.22
N LYS A 9 -27.70 -15.08 29.37
CA LYS A 9 -26.70 -15.43 30.38
C LYS A 9 -25.45 -14.55 30.19
N LYS A 10 -24.96 -13.92 31.27
CA LYS A 10 -23.61 -13.35 31.33
C LYS A 10 -22.62 -14.45 30.91
N LYS A 11 -21.89 -14.24 29.80
CA LYS A 11 -20.70 -15.03 29.48
C LYS A 11 -19.67 -14.74 30.57
N GLU A 12 -19.25 -15.76 31.31
CA GLU A 12 -18.07 -15.69 32.17
C GLU A 12 -16.84 -15.38 31.30
N ALA A 13 -15.96 -14.53 31.83
CA ALA A 13 -14.72 -14.15 31.17
C ALA A 13 -13.85 -15.40 30.92
N PRO A 14 -13.13 -15.47 29.80
CA PRO A 14 -12.20 -16.56 29.54
C PRO A 14 -11.17 -16.66 30.67
N PRO A 15 -10.75 -17.87 31.06
CA PRO A 15 -9.68 -18.03 32.05
C PRO A 15 -8.39 -17.36 31.55
N ALA A 16 -7.64 -16.76 32.49
CA ALA A 16 -6.39 -16.07 32.21
C ALA A 16 -5.40 -17.01 31.47
N PRO A 17 -4.64 -16.48 30.49
CA PRO A 17 -3.67 -17.28 29.74
C PRO A 17 -2.62 -17.88 30.69
N THR A 18 -2.37 -19.18 30.56
CA THR A 18 -1.45 -19.97 31.38
C THR A 18 -0.01 -19.98 30.86
N GLY A 19 0.32 -19.10 29.92
CA GLY A 19 1.67 -18.93 29.36
C GLY A 19 2.47 -17.85 30.09
N PRO A 20 3.81 -17.84 29.96
CA PRO A 20 4.65 -16.77 30.48
C PRO A 20 4.23 -15.43 29.87
N SER A 21 4.30 -14.37 30.68
CA SER A 21 3.99 -13.03 30.21
C SER A 21 5.00 -12.57 29.14
N LEU A 22 4.61 -11.58 28.33
CA LEU A 22 5.54 -10.95 27.37
C LEU A 22 6.75 -10.33 28.09
N ALA A 23 6.55 -9.79 29.29
CA ALA A 23 7.62 -9.26 30.14
C ALA A 23 8.61 -10.35 30.59
N GLU A 24 8.12 -11.49 31.08
CA GLU A 24 8.97 -12.63 31.46
C GLU A 24 9.72 -13.22 30.25
N THR A 25 9.10 -13.21 29.08
CA THR A 25 9.71 -13.68 27.82
C THR A 25 10.81 -12.73 27.35
N SER A 26 10.57 -11.42 27.43
CA SER A 26 11.54 -10.36 27.14
C SER A 26 12.76 -10.45 28.08
N GLU A 27 12.57 -10.58 29.39
CA GLU A 27 13.67 -10.77 30.35
C GLU A 27 14.50 -12.03 30.07
N HIS A 28 13.85 -13.14 29.70
CA HIS A 28 14.56 -14.37 29.37
C HIS A 28 15.40 -14.23 28.09
N LEU A 29 14.87 -13.56 27.06
CA LEU A 29 15.59 -13.29 25.82
C LEU A 29 16.79 -12.35 26.06
N ASP A 30 16.62 -11.28 26.85
CA ASP A 30 17.71 -10.38 27.26
C ASP A 30 18.85 -11.11 28.01
N SER A 31 18.48 -12.03 28.90
CA SER A 31 19.46 -12.84 29.63
C SER A 31 20.31 -13.71 28.69
N ARG A 32 19.70 -14.23 27.62
CA ARG A 32 20.38 -15.04 26.59
C ARG A 32 21.24 -14.20 25.68
N THR A 33 20.76 -13.03 25.24
CA THR A 33 21.53 -12.05 24.46
C THR A 33 22.79 -11.64 25.23
N SER A 34 22.65 -11.31 26.51
CA SER A 34 23.77 -10.98 27.40
C SER A 34 24.79 -12.11 27.56
N LEU A 35 24.33 -13.36 27.54
CA LEU A 35 25.21 -14.53 27.61
C LEU A 35 25.98 -14.76 26.31
N LEU A 36 25.35 -14.51 25.16
CA LEU A 36 25.99 -14.57 23.85
C LEU A 36 27.04 -13.46 23.69
N ASP A 37 26.75 -12.23 24.12
CA ASP A 37 27.73 -11.13 24.10
C ASP A 37 28.97 -11.43 24.96
N LYS A 38 28.79 -12.07 26.12
CA LYS A 38 29.93 -12.54 26.93
C LYS A 38 30.78 -13.57 26.19
N LYS A 39 30.16 -14.50 25.45
CA LYS A 39 30.87 -15.50 24.64
C LYS A 39 31.58 -14.89 23.43
N ILE A 40 30.98 -13.88 22.80
CA ILE A 40 31.59 -13.12 21.70
C ILE A 40 32.85 -12.39 22.20
N LYS A 41 32.75 -11.69 23.34
CA LYS A 41 33.91 -11.03 23.98
C LYS A 41 35.05 -12.01 24.30
N GLN A 42 34.74 -13.19 24.82
CA GLN A 42 35.75 -14.24 25.06
C GLN A 42 36.44 -14.70 23.76
N CYS A 43 35.69 -14.83 22.66
CA CYS A 43 36.27 -15.15 21.36
C CYS A 43 37.17 -14.03 20.84
N ASP A 44 36.81 -12.76 21.05
CA ASP A 44 37.66 -11.61 20.68
C ASP A 44 38.98 -11.60 21.45
N GLU A 45 38.96 -11.87 22.75
CA GLU A 45 40.18 -11.99 23.57
C GLU A 45 41.09 -13.13 23.09
N GLU A 46 40.51 -14.28 22.71
CA GLU A 46 41.26 -15.40 22.12
C GLU A 46 41.87 -15.03 20.76
N LEU A 47 41.14 -14.32 19.90
CA LEU A 47 41.62 -13.87 18.59
C LEU A 47 42.79 -12.89 18.73
N ILE A 48 42.76 -11.99 19.72
CA ILE A 48 43.88 -11.07 20.00
C ILE A 48 45.14 -11.86 20.39
N LYS A 49 45.02 -12.89 21.24
CA LYS A 49 46.15 -13.76 21.64
C LYS A 49 46.74 -14.51 20.43
N TYR A 50 45.90 -15.06 19.56
CA TYR A 50 46.39 -15.73 18.34
C TYR A 50 46.99 -14.76 17.33
N LYS A 51 46.47 -13.53 17.21
CA LYS A 51 47.07 -12.47 16.39
C LYS A 51 48.50 -12.13 16.86
N GLN A 52 48.73 -12.07 18.18
CA GLN A 52 50.06 -11.86 18.76
C GLN A 52 51.00 -13.05 18.54
N GLN A 53 50.48 -14.29 18.62
CA GLN A 53 51.26 -15.51 18.31
C GLN A 53 51.61 -15.66 16.82
N MET A 54 50.79 -15.11 15.92
CA MET A 54 51.10 -15.06 14.49
C MET A 54 52.17 -14.01 14.14
N ALA A 55 52.37 -13.00 15.00
CA ALA A 55 53.41 -12.00 14.83
C ALA A 55 54.82 -12.53 15.18
N THR A 56 54.93 -13.65 15.90
CA THR A 56 56.21 -14.32 16.19
C THR A 56 56.46 -15.48 15.22
N ARG A 57 57.64 -15.52 14.58
CA ARG A 57 57.95 -16.42 13.45
C ARG A 57 57.88 -17.92 13.77
N SER A 58 57.91 -18.35 15.03
CA SER A 58 58.01 -19.78 15.40
C SER A 58 56.67 -20.51 15.59
N GLY A 59 55.52 -19.84 15.51
CA GLY A 59 54.20 -20.44 15.79
C GLY A 59 53.08 -20.18 14.77
N ALA A 60 53.38 -19.50 13.65
CA ALA A 60 52.38 -18.88 12.78
C ALA A 60 51.36 -19.85 12.14
N ALA A 61 51.78 -21.03 11.69
CA ALA A 61 50.89 -21.99 11.02
C ALA A 61 49.85 -22.59 11.98
N GLY A 62 50.27 -22.99 13.18
CA GLY A 62 49.39 -23.57 14.20
C GLY A 62 48.49 -22.55 14.90
N ALA A 63 48.92 -21.28 14.98
CA ALA A 63 48.12 -20.18 15.50
C ALA A 63 47.03 -19.73 14.51
N LYS A 64 47.33 -19.74 13.20
CA LYS A 64 46.35 -19.42 12.14
C LYS A 64 45.17 -20.39 12.12
N GLN A 65 45.42 -21.69 12.22
CA GLN A 65 44.35 -22.70 12.21
C GLN A 65 43.43 -22.60 13.45
N ARG A 66 44.01 -22.28 14.61
CA ARG A 66 43.25 -22.04 15.85
C ARG A 66 42.46 -20.73 15.80
N ALA A 67 43.03 -19.65 15.24
CA ALA A 67 42.32 -18.39 15.03
C ALA A 67 41.09 -18.55 14.13
N LEU A 68 41.20 -19.31 13.04
CA LEU A 68 40.07 -19.59 12.15
C LEU A 68 38.93 -20.35 12.85
N ALA A 69 39.26 -21.31 13.72
CA ALA A 69 38.25 -22.03 14.50
C ALA A 69 37.50 -21.10 15.48
N VAL A 70 38.22 -20.19 16.14
CA VAL A 70 37.63 -19.19 17.04
C VAL A 70 36.78 -18.18 16.27
N LEU A 71 37.22 -17.73 15.09
CA LEU A 71 36.48 -16.80 14.25
C LEU A 71 35.15 -17.42 13.77
N LYS A 72 35.15 -18.70 13.38
CA LYS A 72 33.94 -19.43 13.02
C LYS A 72 32.96 -19.54 14.19
N ARG A 73 33.48 -19.81 15.40
CA ARG A 73 32.67 -19.85 16.63
C ARG A 73 32.11 -18.46 16.99
N LYS A 74 32.89 -17.39 16.79
CA LYS A 74 32.45 -16.01 17.00
C LYS A 74 31.28 -15.66 16.07
N LYS A 75 31.43 -15.87 14.76
CA LYS A 75 30.35 -15.61 13.77
C LYS A 75 29.07 -16.40 14.08
N MET A 76 29.20 -17.63 14.58
CA MET A 76 28.05 -18.43 15.00
C MET A 76 27.30 -17.80 16.20
N TYR A 77 28.02 -17.24 17.18
CA TYR A 77 27.40 -16.57 18.32
C TYR A 77 26.81 -15.20 17.94
N GLU A 78 27.44 -14.47 17.02
CA GLU A 78 26.91 -13.21 16.47
C GLU A 78 25.59 -13.46 15.74
N ALA A 79 25.54 -14.44 14.84
CA ALA A 79 24.31 -14.81 14.14
C ALA A 79 23.18 -15.23 15.09
N GLN A 80 23.50 -16.01 16.14
CA GLN A 80 22.50 -16.38 17.16
C GLN A 80 22.02 -15.18 17.98
N ARG A 81 22.91 -14.23 18.29
CA ARG A 81 22.56 -13.02 19.01
C ARG A 81 21.65 -12.15 18.17
N ASP A 82 21.98 -11.94 16.90
CA ASP A 82 21.23 -11.06 16.01
C ASP A 82 19.82 -11.63 15.73
N GLN A 83 19.68 -12.95 15.63
CA GLN A 83 18.39 -13.62 15.58
C GLN A 83 17.56 -13.41 16.86
N LEU A 84 18.19 -13.51 18.04
CA LEU A 84 17.52 -13.27 19.31
C LEU A 84 17.16 -11.79 19.51
N MET A 85 17.99 -10.85 19.05
CA MET A 85 17.69 -9.41 19.09
C MET A 85 16.52 -9.04 18.18
N ASN A 86 16.39 -9.67 17.01
CA ASN A 86 15.21 -9.49 16.16
C ASN A 86 13.95 -10.06 16.83
N THR A 87 14.07 -11.23 17.46
CA THR A 87 12.96 -11.84 18.23
C THR A 87 12.57 -10.97 19.42
N GLN A 88 13.55 -10.42 20.15
CA GLN A 88 13.39 -9.48 21.26
C GLN A 88 12.62 -8.24 20.82
N PHE A 89 13.01 -7.63 19.69
CA PHE A 89 12.34 -6.46 19.14
C PHE A 89 10.85 -6.72 18.85
N ASN A 90 10.52 -7.89 18.30
CA ASN A 90 9.13 -8.28 18.05
C ASN A 90 8.33 -8.47 19.35
N VAL A 91 8.96 -9.05 20.39
CA VAL A 91 8.33 -9.23 21.72
C VAL A 91 8.13 -7.89 22.42
N ASP A 92 9.11 -6.98 22.37
CA ASP A 92 9.02 -5.66 22.98
C ASP A 92 8.01 -4.76 22.26
N GLN A 93 7.91 -4.86 20.92
CA GLN A 93 6.85 -4.21 20.17
C GLN A 93 5.47 -4.71 20.60
N ALA A 94 5.29 -6.02 20.75
CA ALA A 94 4.03 -6.60 21.22
C ALA A 94 3.71 -6.19 22.67
N ALA A 95 4.71 -6.11 23.54
CA ALA A 95 4.54 -5.64 24.92
C ALA A 95 4.13 -4.16 24.99
N PHE A 96 4.73 -3.31 24.16
CA PHE A 96 4.35 -1.89 24.04
C PHE A 96 2.92 -1.73 23.53
N THR A 97 2.54 -2.51 22.51
CA THR A 97 1.15 -2.55 22.03
C THR A 97 0.19 -3.01 23.13
N GLN A 98 0.56 -4.03 23.93
CA GLN A 98 -0.26 -4.50 25.04
C GLN A 98 -0.42 -3.42 26.13
N GLU A 99 0.65 -2.68 26.45
CA GLU A 99 0.61 -1.56 27.41
C GLU A 99 -0.26 -0.41 26.91
N GLN A 100 -0.17 -0.08 25.62
CA GLN A 100 -1.02 0.92 24.98
C GLN A 100 -2.50 0.49 25.00
N MET A 101 -2.79 -0.78 24.75
CA MET A 101 -4.14 -1.33 24.86
C MET A 101 -4.67 -1.23 26.30
N GLN A 102 -3.86 -1.56 27.31
CA GLN A 102 -4.26 -1.43 28.71
C GLN A 102 -4.49 0.03 29.11
N THR A 103 -3.66 0.94 28.60
CA THR A 103 -3.85 2.39 28.79
C THR A 103 -5.16 2.85 28.18
N ASN A 104 -5.48 2.41 26.97
CA ASN A 104 -6.75 2.72 26.30
C ASN A 104 -7.95 2.15 27.08
N ILE A 105 -7.84 0.94 27.62
CA ILE A 105 -8.87 0.35 28.49
C ILE A 105 -9.10 1.23 29.73
N ASN A 106 -8.02 1.67 30.39
CA ASN A 106 -8.09 2.52 31.58
C ASN A 106 -8.69 3.89 31.26
N VAL A 107 -8.40 4.45 30.07
CA VAL A 107 -9.00 5.69 29.57
C VAL A 107 -10.50 5.50 29.35
N VAL A 108 -10.92 4.41 28.70
CA VAL A 108 -12.34 4.10 28.48
C VAL A 108 -13.07 3.88 29.81
N GLU A 109 -12.46 3.22 30.78
CA GLU A 109 -13.02 3.05 32.12
C GLU A 109 -13.16 4.39 32.85
N SER A 110 -12.15 5.25 32.76
CA SER A 110 -12.19 6.61 33.31
C SER A 110 -13.28 7.46 32.64
N MET A 111 -13.45 7.33 31.33
CA MET A 111 -14.53 7.98 30.58
C MET A 111 -15.91 7.43 30.97
N LYS A 112 -16.05 6.12 31.24
CA LYS A 112 -17.30 5.54 31.75
C LYS A 112 -17.67 6.13 33.12
N VAL A 113 -16.69 6.26 34.01
CA VAL A 113 -16.89 6.89 35.33
C VAL A 113 -17.28 8.37 35.15
N ALA A 114 -16.58 9.10 34.29
CA ALA A 114 -16.89 10.51 33.98
C ALA A 114 -18.27 10.68 33.36
N ASN A 115 -18.67 9.80 32.43
CA ASN A 115 -19.98 9.82 31.78
C ASN A 115 -21.09 9.47 32.79
N HIS A 116 -20.83 8.56 33.72
CA HIS A 116 -21.79 8.24 34.79
C HIS A 116 -21.99 9.43 35.75
N ALA A 117 -20.92 10.17 36.05
CA ALA A 117 -21.00 11.43 36.79
C ALA A 117 -21.73 12.53 35.98
N MET A 118 -21.43 12.63 34.69
CA MET A 118 -22.06 13.59 33.76
C MET A 118 -23.56 13.31 33.60
N LYS A 119 -24.00 12.05 33.50
CA LYS A 119 -25.43 11.67 33.49
C LYS A 119 -26.14 11.98 34.81
N ALA A 120 -25.46 11.80 35.95
CA ALA A 120 -26.00 12.21 37.24
C ALA A 120 -26.22 13.73 37.31
N GLN A 121 -25.35 14.50 36.64
CA GLN A 121 -25.43 15.95 36.53
C GLN A 121 -26.44 16.42 35.46
N MET A 122 -26.59 15.66 34.36
CA MET A 122 -27.55 15.90 33.27
C MET A 122 -29.00 15.65 33.71
N ASN A 123 -29.23 14.70 34.63
CA ASN A 123 -30.55 14.47 35.25
C ASN A 123 -31.04 15.65 36.11
N GLN A 124 -30.21 16.68 36.37
CA GLN A 124 -30.65 17.96 36.96
C GLN A 124 -31.15 18.97 35.92
N PHE A 125 -31.00 18.72 34.61
CA PHE A 125 -31.46 19.58 33.53
C PHE A 125 -32.42 18.80 32.61
N ASN A 126 -33.72 19.04 32.76
CA ASN A 126 -34.74 18.35 31.99
C ASN A 126 -34.91 18.94 30.57
N ILE A 127 -34.83 18.06 29.56
CA ILE A 127 -35.88 17.75 28.55
C ILE A 127 -36.42 18.99 27.80
N ASP A 128 -36.01 19.28 26.55
CA ASP A 128 -36.50 18.66 25.30
C ASP A 128 -35.58 18.91 24.06
N HIS A 129 -34.28 19.21 24.24
CA HIS A 129 -33.38 19.58 23.14
C HIS A 129 -32.19 18.62 22.90
N VAL A 130 -32.30 17.36 23.33
CA VAL A 130 -31.16 16.43 23.39
C VAL A 130 -31.26 15.29 22.37
N GLU A 131 -32.29 15.23 21.53
CA GLU A 131 -32.38 14.20 20.49
C GLU A 131 -31.40 14.46 19.33
N ASP A 132 -31.17 15.71 18.93
CA ASP A 132 -30.25 16.03 17.82
C ASP A 132 -28.76 15.87 18.20
N VAL A 133 -28.40 16.15 19.45
CA VAL A 133 -26.99 16.07 19.92
C VAL A 133 -26.55 14.63 20.21
N VAL A 134 -27.49 13.74 20.49
CA VAL A 134 -27.21 12.31 20.75
C VAL A 134 -27.00 11.54 19.46
N ASP A 135 -27.68 11.91 18.38
CA ASP A 135 -27.45 11.34 17.05
C ASP A 135 -26.11 11.83 16.46
N ASP A 136 -25.77 13.12 16.62
CA ASP A 136 -24.46 13.65 16.20
C ASP A 136 -23.29 13.05 17.00
N MET A 137 -23.50 12.69 18.28
CA MET A 137 -22.49 11.98 19.08
C MET A 137 -22.34 10.50 18.70
N ALA A 138 -23.40 9.86 18.19
CA ALA A 138 -23.33 8.47 17.74
C ALA A 138 -22.50 8.34 16.46
N ASP A 139 -22.63 9.31 15.56
CA ASP A 139 -21.83 9.38 14.32
C ASP A 139 -20.36 9.77 14.61
N LEU A 140 -20.12 10.68 15.57
CA LEU A 140 -18.76 11.03 15.98
C LEU A 140 -18.00 9.88 16.68
N MET A 141 -18.73 8.94 17.29
CA MET A 141 -18.15 7.76 17.94
C MET A 141 -17.83 6.63 16.96
N MET A 142 -18.49 6.56 15.80
CA MET A 142 -18.11 5.66 14.71
C MET A 142 -16.83 6.14 13.98
N ASP A 143 -16.64 7.45 13.88
CA ASP A 143 -15.43 8.04 13.29
C ASP A 143 -14.17 7.82 14.15
N GLN A 144 -14.30 7.66 15.47
CA GLN A 144 -13.15 7.43 16.37
C GLN A 144 -12.55 6.02 16.22
N ASP A 145 -13.36 5.01 15.87
CA ASP A 145 -12.89 3.66 15.56
C ASP A 145 -12.20 3.61 14.17
N GLU A 146 -12.70 4.36 13.19
CA GLU A 146 -12.07 4.46 11.85
C GLU A 146 -10.74 5.25 11.91
N ILE A 147 -10.63 6.26 12.78
CA ILE A 147 -9.39 7.04 13.01
C ILE A 147 -8.31 6.21 13.72
N ASN A 148 -8.67 5.34 14.67
CA ASN A 148 -7.71 4.46 15.34
C ASN A 148 -7.18 3.36 14.42
N ASP A 149 -7.98 2.89 13.46
CA ASP A 149 -7.54 1.94 12.43
C ASP A 149 -6.59 2.59 11.40
N ILE A 150 -6.77 3.90 11.15
CA ILE A 150 -5.92 4.70 10.25
C ILE A 150 -4.58 5.09 10.92
N LEU A 151 -4.55 5.31 12.24
CA LEU A 151 -3.32 5.60 12.98
C LEU A 151 -2.50 4.36 13.35
N GLY A 152 -3.05 3.15 13.18
CA GLY A 152 -2.39 1.87 13.48
C GLY A 152 -1.39 1.37 12.42
N ARG A 153 -1.30 2.01 11.25
CA ARG A 153 -0.35 1.63 10.19
C ARG A 153 0.96 2.40 10.34
N ASN A 154 1.80 1.91 11.24
CA ASN A 154 3.18 2.37 11.35
C ASN A 154 3.98 1.95 10.10
N TYR A 155 4.83 2.85 9.63
CA TYR A 155 5.59 2.79 8.38
C TYR A 155 6.47 1.53 8.27
N ASN A 156 6.27 0.74 7.21
CA ASN A 156 7.26 -0.21 6.74
C ASN A 156 8.44 0.57 6.14
N LEU A 157 9.62 0.32 6.70
CA LEU A 157 10.92 0.71 6.13
C LEU A 157 11.12 0.02 4.76
N PRO A 158 11.97 0.58 3.87
CA PRO A 158 12.21 0.03 2.54
C PRO A 158 12.72 -1.40 2.58
N GLU A 159 12.07 -2.30 1.81
CA GLU A 159 12.63 -3.60 1.44
C GLU A 159 13.78 -3.38 0.46
N GLY A 160 15.01 -3.69 0.88
CA GLY A 160 16.18 -3.57 0.02
C GLY A 160 17.50 -3.68 0.77
N CYS A 161 17.73 -4.80 1.43
CA CYS A 161 19.08 -5.28 1.75
C CYS A 161 19.00 -6.80 1.78
N ASP A 162 19.08 -7.42 0.60
CA ASP A 162 19.37 -8.84 0.54
C ASP A 162 20.88 -9.04 0.75
N ASP A 163 21.24 -10.05 1.57
CA ASP A 163 22.65 -10.37 1.90
C ASP A 163 23.51 -10.65 0.65
N VAL A 164 22.87 -10.92 -0.50
CA VAL A 164 23.53 -11.24 -1.78
C VAL A 164 24.00 -9.97 -2.50
N SER A 165 23.28 -8.84 -2.45
CA SER A 165 23.76 -7.58 -3.02
C SER A 165 24.96 -7.03 -2.23
N LEU A 166 24.94 -7.17 -0.91
CA LEU A 166 26.03 -6.75 -0.03
C LEU A 166 27.31 -7.59 -0.21
N GLU A 167 27.19 -8.90 -0.44
CA GLU A 167 28.36 -9.75 -0.75
C GLU A 167 28.98 -9.41 -2.12
N VAL A 168 28.15 -9.07 -3.12
CA VAL A 168 28.62 -8.62 -4.43
C VAL A 168 29.28 -7.24 -4.32
N GLU A 169 28.66 -6.28 -3.63
CA GLU A 169 29.20 -4.93 -3.46
C GLU A 169 30.49 -4.94 -2.61
N PHE A 170 30.59 -5.81 -1.60
CA PHE A 170 31.80 -5.99 -0.79
C PHE A 170 32.94 -6.67 -1.56
N SER A 171 32.62 -7.62 -2.45
CA SER A 171 33.63 -8.24 -3.33
C SER A 171 34.19 -7.24 -4.35
N MET A 172 33.36 -6.31 -4.84
CA MET A 172 33.79 -5.23 -5.72
C MET A 172 34.65 -4.19 -4.98
N LEU A 173 34.34 -3.91 -3.70
CA LEU A 173 35.15 -3.04 -2.84
C LEU A 173 36.53 -3.66 -2.49
N GLU A 174 36.61 -4.98 -2.29
CA GLU A 174 37.90 -5.67 -2.07
C GLU A 174 38.79 -5.65 -3.32
N GLU A 175 38.20 -5.75 -4.51
CA GLU A 175 38.91 -5.72 -5.79
C GLU A 175 39.37 -4.28 -6.16
N GLU A 176 38.55 -3.26 -5.84
CA GLU A 176 38.90 -1.84 -5.99
C GLU A 176 40.07 -1.43 -5.06
N VAL A 177 40.04 -1.83 -3.79
CA VAL A 177 41.15 -1.58 -2.84
C VAL A 177 42.42 -2.34 -3.22
N ALA A 178 42.31 -3.49 -3.86
CA ALA A 178 43.46 -4.23 -4.40
C ALA A 178 44.07 -3.54 -5.62
N MET A 179 43.25 -2.98 -6.51
CA MET A 179 43.69 -2.16 -7.64
C MET A 179 44.33 -0.84 -7.18
N ASP A 180 43.79 -0.17 -6.16
CA ASP A 180 44.36 1.06 -5.59
C ASP A 180 45.74 0.81 -4.94
N LYS A 181 45.91 -0.33 -4.25
CA LYS A 181 47.23 -0.75 -3.73
C LYS A 181 48.25 -1.06 -4.82
N GLN A 182 47.79 -1.53 -5.98
CA GLN A 182 48.66 -1.81 -7.12
C GLN A 182 49.01 -0.52 -7.89
N ASN A 183 48.10 0.46 -7.92
CA ASN A 183 48.33 1.79 -8.48
C ASN A 183 49.25 2.66 -7.59
N GLU A 184 49.15 2.56 -6.26
CA GLU A 184 50.08 3.21 -5.32
C GLU A 184 51.51 2.65 -5.42
N LEU A 185 51.70 1.42 -5.90
CA LEU A 185 53.02 0.81 -6.07
C LEU A 185 53.71 1.18 -7.41
N LEU A 186 52.98 1.82 -8.34
CA LEU A 186 53.45 2.17 -9.69
C LEU A 186 53.67 3.68 -9.89
N ALA A 187 53.31 4.54 -8.93
CA ALA A 187 53.45 5.99 -9.04
C ALA A 187 54.77 6.53 -8.44
N GLY A 188 55.84 6.54 -9.25
CA GLY A 188 57.02 7.41 -9.07
C GLY A 188 56.84 8.79 -9.76
N PRO A 189 57.68 9.81 -9.48
CA PRO A 189 57.24 11.21 -9.39
C PRO A 189 57.24 12.06 -10.68
N SER A 190 56.26 12.97 -10.73
CA SER A 190 56.09 14.22 -11.55
C SER A 190 55.98 14.08 -13.09
N ALA A 191 55.14 14.84 -13.81
CA ALA A 191 54.70 16.24 -13.66
C ALA A 191 53.30 16.50 -14.32
N PRO A 192 52.60 17.61 -14.01
CA PRO A 192 51.25 17.87 -14.49
C PRO A 192 51.22 18.51 -15.88
N THR A 193 50.37 18.03 -16.78
CA THR A 193 50.11 18.68 -18.09
C THR A 193 48.64 19.05 -18.20
N TYR A 194 48.42 20.36 -18.16
CA TYR A 194 47.19 21.09 -18.43
C TYR A 194 47.15 21.41 -19.93
N LEU A 195 46.17 20.88 -20.68
CA LEU A 195 45.34 21.54 -21.70
C LEU A 195 44.50 20.48 -22.47
N PRO A 196 43.30 20.84 -22.96
CA PRO A 196 42.36 19.90 -23.58
C PRO A 196 42.60 19.79 -25.09
N THR A 197 42.55 18.59 -25.66
CA THR A 197 42.51 18.44 -27.12
C THR A 197 41.82 17.13 -27.55
N THR A 198 40.70 17.32 -28.28
CA THR A 198 40.16 16.53 -29.40
C THR A 198 39.58 15.11 -29.19
N LEU A 199 38.27 15.01 -29.46
CA LEU A 199 37.60 13.83 -30.04
C LEU A 199 38.20 13.51 -31.43
N PRO A 200 38.29 12.23 -31.84
CA PRO A 200 37.21 11.66 -32.66
C PRO A 200 36.96 10.14 -32.53
N GLY A 201 35.71 9.74 -32.82
CA GLY A 201 35.43 8.58 -33.70
C GLY A 201 35.14 7.21 -33.07
N SER A 202 33.84 6.87 -33.05
CA SER A 202 33.21 5.57 -33.33
C SER A 202 33.87 4.24 -32.91
N GLU A 203 33.14 3.42 -32.15
CA GLU A 203 32.60 2.12 -32.63
C GLU A 203 31.67 1.48 -31.58
N GLN A 204 30.47 1.10 -32.03
CA GLN A 204 29.53 0.27 -31.28
C GLN A 204 30.06 -1.16 -31.20
N GLN A 205 30.02 -1.76 -30.01
CA GLN A 205 29.87 -3.21 -29.87
C GLN A 205 29.06 -3.55 -28.62
N ALA A 206 27.89 -4.14 -28.85
CA ALA A 206 27.03 -4.75 -27.85
C ALA A 206 27.59 -6.13 -27.47
N ALA A 207 27.48 -6.49 -26.19
CA ALA A 207 27.74 -7.83 -25.67
C ALA A 207 26.65 -8.23 -24.64
N PRO A 208 26.38 -9.53 -24.46
CA PRO A 208 25.04 -10.06 -24.18
C PRO A 208 24.76 -10.24 -22.68
N ALA A 209 23.49 -10.03 -22.30
CA ALA A 209 22.99 -10.37 -20.97
C ALA A 209 22.62 -11.87 -20.89
N GLN A 210 23.26 -12.60 -19.97
CA GLN A 210 22.79 -13.91 -19.50
C GLN A 210 22.18 -13.77 -18.10
N SER A 211 21.03 -14.40 -17.93
CA SER A 211 20.13 -14.35 -16.78
C SER A 211 20.56 -15.19 -15.58
N SER A 212 20.30 -14.70 -14.37
CA SER A 212 20.02 -15.55 -13.19
C SER A 212 18.99 -14.86 -12.28
N ALA A 213 17.91 -15.58 -11.96
CA ALA A 213 16.71 -15.06 -11.31
C ALA A 213 16.56 -15.54 -9.84
N ALA A 214 16.10 -14.62 -8.96
CA ALA A 214 15.21 -14.81 -7.78
C ALA A 214 15.42 -13.64 -6.78
N HIS A 215 14.47 -12.81 -6.32
CA HIS A 215 13.02 -12.61 -6.53
C HIS A 215 12.70 -11.10 -6.40
N SER A 216 13.19 -10.29 -7.33
CA SER A 216 12.54 -9.03 -7.68
C SER A 216 11.23 -9.34 -8.42
N ALA A 217 10.25 -8.43 -8.41
CA ALA A 217 9.14 -8.48 -9.37
C ALA A 217 9.74 -8.83 -10.74
N PRO A 218 9.24 -9.89 -11.41
CA PRO A 218 9.95 -10.47 -12.53
C PRO A 218 10.24 -9.35 -13.52
N SER A 219 11.53 -9.19 -13.81
CA SER A 219 12.09 -8.11 -14.60
C SER A 219 11.35 -8.04 -15.94
N GLY A 220 10.43 -7.08 -16.04
CA GLY A 220 9.57 -6.88 -17.21
C GLY A 220 8.07 -6.71 -16.95
N GLN A 221 7.56 -6.85 -15.71
CA GLN A 221 6.14 -6.68 -15.44
C GLN A 221 5.73 -5.22 -15.21
N ASN A 222 4.77 -4.73 -16.00
CA ASN A 222 4.12 -3.44 -15.81
C ASN A 222 3.23 -3.49 -14.56
N ILE A 223 3.53 -2.67 -13.56
CA ILE A 223 2.81 -2.61 -12.29
C ILE A 223 1.32 -2.24 -12.47
N MET A 224 1.00 -1.42 -13.47
CA MET A 224 -0.38 -1.02 -13.80
C MET A 224 -1.23 -2.22 -14.25
N GLU A 225 -0.60 -3.25 -14.80
CA GLU A 225 -1.24 -4.46 -15.33
C GLU A 225 -1.28 -5.60 -14.32
N TYR A 226 -0.62 -5.45 -13.16
CA TYR A 226 -0.41 -6.53 -12.21
C TYR A 226 -1.72 -7.18 -11.73
N ASN A 227 -2.69 -6.35 -11.35
CA ASN A 227 -4.03 -6.80 -10.96
C ASN A 227 -5.01 -6.86 -12.14
N GLY A 228 -4.74 -6.08 -13.19
CA GLY A 228 -5.60 -5.92 -14.35
C GLY A 228 -6.92 -5.23 -14.06
N GLY A 229 -7.79 -5.22 -15.06
CA GLY A 229 -9.09 -4.58 -15.01
C GLY A 229 -9.16 -3.31 -15.86
N SER A 230 -10.39 -2.91 -16.15
CA SER A 230 -10.70 -1.83 -17.08
C SER A 230 -11.98 -1.11 -16.68
N VAL A 231 -12.01 0.20 -16.93
CA VAL A 231 -13.14 1.09 -16.67
C VAL A 231 -13.43 1.92 -17.92
N ILE A 232 -14.70 2.14 -18.20
CA ILE A 232 -15.18 3.00 -19.27
C ILE A 232 -16.28 3.92 -18.73
N ALA A 233 -16.28 5.18 -19.13
CA ALA A 233 -17.33 6.14 -18.84
C ALA A 233 -17.82 6.82 -20.12
N MET A 234 -19.12 7.13 -20.19
CA MET A 234 -19.75 7.78 -21.34
C MET A 234 -20.72 8.86 -20.88
N LYS A 235 -20.76 9.98 -21.60
CA LYS A 235 -21.81 11.01 -21.43
C LYS A 235 -23.05 10.63 -22.24
N GLY A 236 -24.22 10.89 -21.67
CA GLY A 236 -25.51 10.84 -22.35
C GLY A 236 -26.30 12.15 -22.18
N GLU A 237 -27.57 12.15 -22.56
CA GLU A 237 -28.47 13.29 -22.37
C GLU A 237 -29.00 13.29 -20.94
N GLY A 238 -28.58 14.28 -20.13
CA GLY A 238 -29.00 14.41 -18.72
C GLY A 238 -28.58 13.25 -17.82
N CYS A 239 -27.63 12.42 -18.28
CA CYS A 239 -27.13 11.27 -17.55
C CYS A 239 -25.66 11.00 -17.89
N VAL A 240 -25.00 10.25 -17.01
CA VAL A 240 -23.63 9.77 -17.22
C VAL A 240 -23.56 8.30 -16.86
N GLY A 241 -22.79 7.53 -17.62
CA GLY A 241 -22.57 6.12 -17.37
C GLY A 241 -21.12 5.84 -17.04
N ILE A 242 -20.87 4.91 -16.10
CA ILE A 242 -19.55 4.34 -15.84
C ILE A 242 -19.69 2.82 -15.68
N ALA A 243 -18.77 2.05 -16.24
CA ALA A 243 -18.79 0.61 -16.17
C ALA A 243 -17.40 0.04 -15.96
N CYS A 244 -17.32 -1.07 -15.24
CA CYS A 244 -16.07 -1.75 -14.94
C CYS A 244 -16.21 -3.27 -15.00
N ASP A 245 -15.10 -3.94 -15.25
CA ASP A 245 -15.01 -5.40 -15.13
C ASP A 245 -14.92 -5.84 -13.65
N ARG A 246 -15.10 -7.13 -13.38
CA ARG A 246 -15.15 -7.68 -12.01
C ARG A 246 -13.95 -8.52 -11.61
N ARG A 247 -12.95 -8.64 -12.50
CA ARG A 247 -11.76 -9.43 -12.27
C ARG A 247 -10.87 -8.77 -11.22
N PHE A 248 -10.27 -9.59 -10.36
CA PHE A 248 -9.11 -9.25 -9.55
C PHE A 248 -8.03 -10.30 -9.78
N GLY A 249 -6.96 -9.89 -10.47
CA GLY A 249 -5.82 -10.72 -10.78
C GLY A 249 -4.65 -10.53 -9.82
N VAL A 250 -3.74 -11.50 -9.83
CA VAL A 250 -2.41 -11.42 -9.21
C VAL A 250 -1.42 -11.99 -10.21
N ASN A 251 -0.28 -11.32 -10.39
CA ASN A 251 0.79 -11.76 -11.29
C ASN A 251 0.32 -11.93 -12.75
N GLN A 252 -0.57 -11.03 -13.21
CA GLN A 252 -1.19 -10.98 -14.54
C GLN A 252 -2.08 -12.17 -14.92
N LEU A 253 -1.59 -13.40 -14.83
CA LEU A 253 -2.23 -14.60 -15.39
C LEU A 253 -3.14 -15.36 -14.42
N GLN A 254 -3.16 -15.00 -13.14
CA GLN A 254 -4.00 -15.68 -12.14
C GLN A 254 -5.14 -14.79 -11.68
N THR A 255 -6.38 -15.22 -11.92
CA THR A 255 -7.57 -14.59 -11.32
C THR A 255 -7.78 -15.12 -9.90
N VAL A 256 -7.88 -14.21 -8.93
CA VAL A 256 -8.14 -14.53 -7.52
C VAL A 256 -9.62 -14.33 -7.17
N SER A 257 -10.27 -13.33 -7.76
CA SER A 257 -11.69 -13.06 -7.55
C SER A 257 -12.38 -12.56 -8.82
N ALA A 258 -13.67 -12.85 -8.92
CA ALA A 258 -14.58 -12.44 -10.00
C ALA A 258 -15.66 -11.45 -9.49
N ASN A 259 -15.43 -10.83 -8.32
CA ASN A 259 -16.36 -9.88 -7.72
C ASN A 259 -15.63 -8.70 -7.07
N MET A 260 -14.66 -8.13 -7.77
CA MET A 260 -13.97 -6.92 -7.32
C MET A 260 -14.72 -5.68 -7.79
N GLU A 261 -15.12 -4.85 -6.85
CA GLU A 261 -15.69 -3.53 -7.13
C GLU A 261 -14.55 -2.55 -7.45
N LYS A 262 -14.70 -1.81 -8.54
CA LYS A 262 -13.73 -0.78 -8.97
C LYS A 262 -14.32 0.62 -9.02
N VAL A 263 -15.65 0.73 -9.09
CA VAL A 263 -16.39 1.99 -9.12
C VAL A 263 -17.02 2.20 -7.75
N TYR A 264 -16.78 3.37 -7.17
CA TYR A 264 -17.34 3.75 -5.89
C TYR A 264 -18.17 5.05 -6.00
N PRO A 265 -19.35 5.10 -5.37
CA PRO A 265 -20.06 6.36 -5.17
C PRO A 265 -19.29 7.23 -4.16
N MET A 266 -18.93 8.43 -4.60
CA MET A 266 -18.16 9.39 -3.82
C MET A 266 -19.04 10.52 -3.27
N THR A 267 -19.99 10.98 -4.07
CA THR A 267 -21.08 11.88 -3.65
C THR A 267 -22.39 11.39 -4.27
N THR A 268 -23.51 12.04 -3.95
CA THR A 268 -24.81 11.70 -4.57
C THR A 268 -24.80 11.84 -6.10
N ARG A 269 -23.92 12.69 -6.64
CA ARG A 269 -23.82 13.01 -8.07
C ARG A 269 -22.44 12.71 -8.68
N CYS A 270 -21.59 11.92 -8.02
CA CYS A 270 -20.25 11.62 -8.49
C CYS A 270 -19.85 10.17 -8.18
N LEU A 271 -19.48 9.44 -9.24
CA LEU A 271 -18.91 8.10 -9.21
C LEU A 271 -17.45 8.18 -9.62
N VAL A 272 -16.59 7.37 -8.99
CA VAL A 272 -15.18 7.28 -9.36
C VAL A 272 -14.78 5.82 -9.51
N GLY A 273 -14.31 5.48 -10.71
CA GLY A 273 -13.64 4.23 -11.02
C GLY A 273 -12.14 4.35 -10.74
N PHE A 274 -11.57 3.33 -10.10
CA PHE A 274 -10.13 3.23 -9.88
C PHE A 274 -9.61 2.01 -10.61
N GLN A 275 -8.66 2.22 -11.52
CA GLN A 275 -7.97 1.16 -12.25
C GLN A 275 -6.45 1.28 -12.06
N GLY A 276 -5.75 0.16 -12.22
CA GLY A 276 -4.31 0.04 -11.94
C GLY A 276 -4.02 -0.95 -10.81
N LEU A 277 -3.04 -0.64 -9.98
CA LEU A 277 -2.68 -1.43 -8.81
C LEU A 277 -3.81 -1.37 -7.77
N ALA A 278 -4.26 -2.54 -7.31
CA ALA A 278 -5.42 -2.64 -6.45
C ALA A 278 -5.20 -2.05 -5.05
N THR A 279 -3.98 -2.14 -4.52
CA THR A 279 -3.62 -1.54 -3.22
C THR A 279 -3.78 -0.02 -3.26
N ASP A 280 -3.32 0.59 -4.36
CA ASP A 280 -3.35 2.03 -4.55
C ASP A 280 -4.77 2.49 -4.87
N SER A 281 -5.50 1.72 -5.67
CA SER A 281 -6.92 1.96 -5.96
C SER A 281 -7.75 2.04 -4.68
N GLN A 282 -7.60 1.06 -3.77
CA GLN A 282 -8.32 1.05 -2.49
C GLN A 282 -7.87 2.20 -1.58
N THR A 283 -6.56 2.45 -1.51
CA THR A 283 -6.00 3.53 -0.68
C THR A 283 -6.48 4.90 -1.15
N LEU A 284 -6.43 5.16 -2.46
CA LEU A 284 -6.85 6.42 -3.06
C LEU A 284 -8.37 6.62 -2.92
N ALA A 285 -9.16 5.56 -3.10
CA ALA A 285 -10.61 5.61 -2.85
C ALA A 285 -10.93 5.99 -1.40
N GLN A 286 -10.24 5.40 -0.42
CA GLN A 286 -10.41 5.74 1.00
C GLN A 286 -9.99 7.19 1.30
N LEU A 287 -8.83 7.62 0.79
CA LEU A 287 -8.34 8.99 0.96
C LEU A 287 -9.27 10.02 0.34
N LEU A 288 -9.81 9.74 -0.84
CA LEU A 288 -10.77 10.64 -1.49
C LEU A 288 -12.07 10.72 -0.67
N LYS A 289 -12.62 9.58 -0.26
CA LYS A 289 -13.82 9.55 0.62
C LYS A 289 -13.60 10.37 1.89
N PHE A 290 -12.44 10.22 2.53
CA PHE A 290 -12.08 11.01 3.70
C PHE A 290 -12.07 12.51 3.41
N ARG A 291 -11.38 12.96 2.34
CA ARG A 291 -11.33 14.38 1.98
C ARG A 291 -12.72 14.94 1.63
N LEU A 292 -13.57 14.16 0.96
CA LEU A 292 -14.93 14.56 0.60
C LEU A 292 -15.87 14.66 1.81
N LYS A 293 -15.82 13.68 2.74
CA LYS A 293 -16.57 13.73 4.00
C LYS A 293 -16.16 14.94 4.83
N LEU A 294 -14.85 15.18 4.96
CA LEU A 294 -14.31 16.33 5.70
C LEU A 294 -14.74 17.65 5.07
N TYR A 295 -14.79 17.73 3.74
CA TYR A 295 -15.31 18.90 3.02
C TYR A 295 -16.79 19.12 3.31
N LYS A 296 -17.61 18.06 3.22
CA LYS A 296 -19.05 18.13 3.51
C LYS A 296 -19.33 18.62 4.92
N LEU A 297 -18.58 18.14 5.92
CA LEU A 297 -18.70 18.59 7.31
C LEU A 297 -18.29 20.06 7.52
N LYS A 298 -17.29 20.55 6.77
CA LYS A 298 -16.79 21.93 6.91
C LYS A 298 -17.66 22.96 6.19
N GLU A 299 -18.12 22.61 5.00
CA GLU A 299 -18.81 23.52 4.07
C GLU A 299 -20.33 23.31 4.04
N ASP A 300 -20.84 22.33 4.80
CA ASP A 300 -22.25 21.93 4.86
C ASP A 300 -22.89 21.70 3.48
N ARG A 301 -22.09 21.24 2.52
CA ARG A 301 -22.51 20.96 1.15
C ARG A 301 -21.66 19.89 0.50
N GLU A 302 -22.26 19.16 -0.44
CA GLU A 302 -21.50 18.18 -1.23
C GLU A 302 -20.61 18.88 -2.26
N MET A 303 -19.44 18.29 -2.50
CA MET A 303 -18.51 18.78 -3.51
C MET A 303 -19.07 18.49 -4.92
N PRO A 304 -19.16 19.50 -5.81
CA PRO A 304 -19.51 19.29 -7.22
C PRO A 304 -18.49 18.40 -7.94
N CYS A 305 -18.94 17.64 -8.93
CA CYS A 305 -18.12 16.63 -9.61
C CYS A 305 -16.84 17.20 -10.28
N ASP A 306 -16.95 18.38 -10.89
CA ASP A 306 -15.83 19.12 -11.47
C ASP A 306 -14.78 19.52 -10.41
N VAL A 307 -15.23 19.90 -9.21
CA VAL A 307 -14.31 20.22 -8.10
C VAL A 307 -13.64 18.96 -7.55
N VAL A 308 -14.36 17.83 -7.50
CA VAL A 308 -13.76 16.51 -7.17
C VAL A 308 -12.64 16.16 -8.16
N SER A 309 -12.81 16.51 -9.44
CA SER A 309 -11.80 16.33 -10.49
C SER A 309 -10.48 17.04 -10.18
N HIS A 310 -10.55 18.32 -9.83
CA HIS A 310 -9.38 19.12 -9.47
C HIS A 310 -8.72 18.63 -8.16
N LEU A 311 -9.52 18.16 -7.20
CA LEU A 311 -9.01 17.55 -5.98
C LEU A 311 -8.23 16.27 -6.30
N MET A 312 -8.75 15.42 -7.19
CA MET A 312 -8.09 14.19 -7.62
C MET A 312 -6.74 14.48 -8.31
N ALA A 313 -6.71 15.43 -9.25
CA ALA A 313 -5.46 15.86 -9.90
C ALA A 313 -4.41 16.29 -8.86
N THR A 314 -4.82 17.07 -7.87
CA THR A 314 -3.93 17.54 -6.79
C THR A 314 -3.43 16.37 -5.93
N MET A 315 -4.31 15.44 -5.55
CA MET A 315 -3.96 14.27 -4.75
C MET A 315 -2.93 13.36 -5.43
N LEU A 316 -3.07 13.14 -6.73
CA LEU A 316 -2.11 12.37 -7.53
C LEU A 316 -0.78 13.12 -7.67
N TYR A 317 -0.84 14.43 -7.93
CA TYR A 317 0.35 15.26 -8.13
C TYR A 317 1.16 15.48 -6.84
N GLU A 318 0.51 15.51 -5.66
CA GLU A 318 1.16 15.52 -4.33
C GLU A 318 2.17 14.36 -4.19
N LYS A 319 1.96 13.25 -4.91
CA LYS A 319 2.81 12.06 -4.92
C LYS A 319 3.62 11.90 -6.20
N ARG A 320 3.96 12.99 -6.90
CA ARG A 320 4.69 12.97 -8.19
C ARG A 320 5.96 12.10 -8.24
N PHE A 321 6.74 12.04 -7.15
CA PHE A 321 8.02 11.29 -7.08
C PHE A 321 7.88 9.90 -6.42
N GLY A 322 6.65 9.47 -6.16
CA GLY A 322 6.28 8.14 -5.68
C GLY A 322 4.79 7.96 -5.91
N PRO A 323 4.35 7.88 -7.18
CA PRO A 323 2.95 8.02 -7.56
C PRO A 323 2.13 6.84 -7.05
N TYR A 324 0.83 7.07 -6.93
CA TYR A 324 -0.12 5.97 -6.89
C TYR A 324 -0.18 5.36 -8.29
N PHE A 325 0.01 4.05 -8.40
CA PHE A 325 -0.14 3.31 -9.64
C PHE A 325 -1.63 3.10 -9.95
N CYS A 326 -2.33 4.21 -10.11
CA CYS A 326 -3.76 4.22 -10.37
C CYS A 326 -4.05 5.33 -11.38
N GLU A 327 -4.86 4.99 -12.36
CA GLU A 327 -5.53 5.94 -13.23
C GLU A 327 -6.98 5.95 -12.73
N PRO A 328 -7.51 7.06 -12.23
CA PRO A 328 -8.94 7.14 -11.91
C PRO A 328 -9.77 7.64 -13.09
N VAL A 329 -11.01 7.19 -13.19
CA VAL A 329 -12.05 7.79 -14.04
C VAL A 329 -13.16 8.35 -13.15
N ILE A 330 -13.45 9.63 -13.28
CA ILE A 330 -14.57 10.31 -12.64
C ILE A 330 -15.73 10.40 -13.63
N ALA A 331 -16.92 10.08 -13.16
CA ALA A 331 -18.17 10.21 -13.90
C ALA A 331 -19.26 10.76 -12.97
N GLY A 332 -19.82 11.92 -13.31
CA GLY A 332 -20.84 12.55 -12.47
C GLY A 332 -21.66 13.60 -13.20
N LEU A 333 -22.52 14.26 -12.45
CA LEU A 333 -23.26 15.44 -12.89
C LEU A 333 -22.71 16.67 -12.16
N LYS A 334 -22.49 17.75 -12.89
CA LYS A 334 -22.19 19.06 -12.30
C LYS A 334 -23.39 19.59 -11.50
N SER A 335 -23.20 20.71 -10.82
CA SER A 335 -24.26 21.36 -10.03
C SER A 335 -25.47 21.77 -10.88
N ASP A 336 -25.26 22.12 -12.15
CA ASP A 336 -26.27 22.45 -13.15
C ASP A 336 -26.94 21.23 -13.81
N GLY A 337 -26.50 20.02 -13.48
CA GLY A 337 -26.97 18.77 -14.10
C GLY A 337 -26.26 18.39 -15.39
N GLU A 338 -25.26 19.15 -15.84
CA GLU A 338 -24.46 18.80 -17.03
C GLU A 338 -23.61 17.55 -16.75
N PRO A 339 -23.65 16.52 -17.64
CA PRO A 339 -22.79 15.37 -17.54
C PRO A 339 -21.30 15.71 -17.65
N PHE A 340 -20.52 15.20 -16.70
CA PHE A 340 -19.08 15.40 -16.61
C PHE A 340 -18.36 14.07 -16.48
N ILE A 341 -17.32 13.88 -17.29
CA ILE A 341 -16.40 12.76 -17.19
C ILE A 341 -14.96 13.29 -17.28
N SER A 342 -14.07 12.66 -16.52
CA SER A 342 -12.65 12.98 -16.52
C SER A 342 -11.82 11.75 -16.20
N SER A 343 -10.64 11.61 -16.82
CA SER A 343 -9.64 10.60 -16.49
C SER A 343 -8.35 11.28 -16.08
N PHE A 344 -7.53 10.55 -15.33
CA PHE A 344 -6.19 11.01 -14.98
C PHE A 344 -5.16 9.96 -15.34
N ASP A 345 -3.95 10.44 -15.66
CA ASP A 345 -2.77 9.61 -15.56
C ASP A 345 -2.35 9.43 -14.10
N LEU A 346 -1.36 8.56 -13.85
CA LEU A 346 -0.82 8.28 -12.52
C LEU A 346 -0.13 9.47 -11.82
N ILE A 347 0.09 10.60 -12.52
CA ILE A 347 0.67 11.82 -11.94
C ILE A 347 -0.34 12.96 -11.80
N GLY A 348 -1.61 12.76 -12.16
CA GLY A 348 -2.68 13.74 -11.98
C GLY A 348 -2.92 14.66 -13.18
N THR A 349 -2.39 14.35 -14.36
CA THR A 349 -2.79 15.05 -15.60
C THR A 349 -4.24 14.74 -15.89
N GLU A 350 -5.09 15.77 -15.85
CA GLU A 350 -6.51 15.63 -16.14
C GLU A 350 -6.76 15.60 -17.66
N SER A 351 -7.62 14.67 -18.10
CA SER A 351 -8.15 14.61 -19.46
C SER A 351 -9.67 14.52 -19.41
N THR A 352 -10.35 15.53 -19.95
CA THR A 352 -11.81 15.57 -20.08
C THR A 352 -12.21 15.35 -21.53
N ALA A 353 -13.36 14.71 -21.74
CA ALA A 353 -13.88 14.41 -23.06
C ALA A 353 -15.38 14.74 -23.17
N PRO A 354 -15.89 15.16 -24.35
CA PRO A 354 -17.31 15.42 -24.56
C PRO A 354 -18.14 14.14 -24.74
N ASP A 355 -17.48 13.01 -25.01
CA ASP A 355 -18.08 11.75 -25.45
C ASP A 355 -17.87 10.64 -24.42
N PHE A 356 -16.68 10.04 -24.39
CA PHE A 356 -16.35 8.89 -23.56
C PHE A 356 -14.89 8.90 -23.11
N ILE A 357 -14.62 8.16 -22.06
CA ILE A 357 -13.29 7.98 -21.46
C ILE A 357 -13.10 6.51 -21.13
N VAL A 358 -11.90 6.00 -21.36
CA VAL A 358 -11.51 4.63 -21.05
C VAL A 358 -10.19 4.63 -20.31
N SER A 359 -9.97 3.66 -19.44
CA SER A 359 -8.67 3.41 -18.84
C SER A 359 -8.59 1.99 -18.27
N GLY A 360 -7.35 1.53 -18.08
CA GLY A 360 -7.03 0.18 -17.65
C GLY A 360 -6.45 -0.68 -18.77
N THR A 361 -6.51 -1.98 -18.58
CA THR A 361 -5.79 -2.95 -19.42
C THR A 361 -6.37 -3.13 -20.83
N ALA A 362 -7.68 -2.97 -20.98
CA ALA A 362 -8.37 -3.09 -22.28
C ALA A 362 -8.57 -1.74 -22.98
N THR A 363 -7.73 -0.74 -22.71
CA THR A 363 -7.91 0.64 -23.21
C THR A 363 -8.00 0.69 -24.74
N GLU A 364 -7.08 0.04 -25.47
CA GLU A 364 -7.07 0.06 -26.93
C GLU A 364 -8.33 -0.58 -27.54
N GLN A 365 -8.79 -1.69 -26.95
CA GLN A 365 -9.98 -2.40 -27.38
C GLN A 365 -11.25 -1.60 -27.08
N LEU A 366 -11.32 -1.01 -25.89
CA LEU A 366 -12.46 -0.19 -25.46
C LEU A 366 -12.58 1.09 -26.29
N MET A 367 -11.47 1.77 -26.62
CA MET A 367 -11.51 2.96 -27.49
C MET A 367 -12.17 2.66 -28.84
N GLY A 368 -11.75 1.58 -29.52
CA GLY A 368 -12.29 1.26 -30.84
C GLY A 368 -13.78 0.91 -30.85
N VAL A 369 -14.25 0.22 -29.80
CA VAL A 369 -15.67 -0.13 -29.67
C VAL A 369 -16.51 1.07 -29.25
N ALA A 370 -16.03 1.86 -28.28
CA ALA A 370 -16.71 3.04 -27.80
C ALA A 370 -16.91 4.07 -28.91
N GLU A 371 -15.89 4.32 -29.74
CA GLU A 371 -15.97 5.20 -30.92
C GLU A 371 -17.05 4.75 -31.92
N SER A 372 -17.24 3.44 -32.06
CA SER A 372 -18.20 2.88 -33.01
C SER A 372 -19.65 2.92 -32.51
N PHE A 373 -19.86 2.80 -31.19
CA PHE A 373 -21.20 2.70 -30.61
C PHE A 373 -21.69 4.00 -29.99
N TRP A 374 -20.80 4.89 -29.56
CA TRP A 374 -21.20 6.14 -28.93
C TRP A 374 -21.83 7.12 -29.93
N ARG A 375 -22.79 7.90 -29.43
CA ARG A 375 -23.61 8.87 -30.15
C ARG A 375 -24.03 9.96 -29.19
N GLU A 376 -24.11 11.18 -29.68
CA GLU A 376 -24.64 12.31 -28.92
C GLU A 376 -26.14 12.12 -28.64
N GLY A 377 -26.61 12.58 -27.47
CA GLY A 377 -28.04 12.58 -27.14
C GLY A 377 -28.62 11.23 -26.71
N MET A 378 -27.79 10.25 -26.31
CA MET A 378 -28.30 8.97 -25.80
C MET A 378 -29.00 9.13 -24.45
N GLY A 379 -30.23 8.63 -24.36
CA GLY A 379 -30.95 8.54 -23.08
C GLY A 379 -30.37 7.46 -22.14
N PRO A 380 -30.81 7.41 -20.86
CA PRO A 380 -30.24 6.50 -19.85
C PRO A 380 -30.24 5.01 -20.22
N ASP A 381 -31.33 4.51 -20.83
CA ASP A 381 -31.45 3.10 -21.21
C ASP A 381 -30.57 2.74 -22.41
N GLU A 382 -30.53 3.61 -23.41
CA GLU A 382 -29.68 3.44 -24.59
C GLU A 382 -28.19 3.50 -24.20
N LEU A 383 -27.84 4.47 -23.34
CA LEU A 383 -26.49 4.60 -22.80
C LEU A 383 -26.08 3.35 -22.03
N ALA A 384 -26.98 2.75 -21.24
CA ALA A 384 -26.71 1.51 -20.50
C ALA A 384 -26.36 0.34 -21.42
N GLU A 385 -27.12 0.18 -22.51
CA GLU A 385 -26.88 -0.88 -23.49
C GLU A 385 -25.57 -0.65 -24.25
N VAL A 386 -25.34 0.58 -24.75
CA VAL A 386 -24.10 0.92 -25.47
C VAL A 386 -22.88 0.76 -24.58
N LEU A 387 -22.94 1.26 -23.35
CA LEU A 387 -21.84 1.15 -22.38
C LEU A 387 -21.57 -0.32 -22.01
N GLY A 388 -22.62 -1.12 -21.81
CA GLY A 388 -22.49 -2.53 -21.48
C GLY A 388 -21.93 -3.37 -22.63
N GLN A 389 -22.39 -3.15 -23.86
CA GLN A 389 -21.86 -3.83 -25.04
C GLN A 389 -20.42 -3.41 -25.34
N SER A 390 -20.09 -2.13 -25.12
CA SER A 390 -18.73 -1.62 -25.27
C SER A 390 -17.77 -2.27 -24.28
N LEU A 391 -18.17 -2.34 -23.01
CA LEU A 391 -17.38 -3.01 -21.98
C LEU A 391 -17.17 -4.49 -22.31
N LEU A 392 -18.24 -5.26 -22.56
CA LEU A 392 -18.14 -6.70 -22.82
C LEU A 392 -17.29 -7.01 -24.06
N SER A 393 -17.48 -6.26 -25.16
CA SER A 393 -16.72 -6.48 -26.39
C SER A 393 -15.24 -6.17 -26.24
N GLY A 394 -14.90 -5.16 -25.41
CA GLY A 394 -13.53 -4.79 -25.11
C GLY A 394 -12.83 -5.80 -24.20
N ILE A 395 -13.45 -6.14 -23.06
CA ILE A 395 -12.84 -7.04 -22.06
C ILE A 395 -12.73 -8.48 -22.58
N ASP A 396 -13.63 -8.93 -23.48
CA ASP A 396 -13.54 -10.25 -24.11
C ASP A 396 -12.30 -10.40 -25.03
N ARG A 397 -11.59 -9.30 -25.31
CA ARG A 397 -10.36 -9.24 -26.12
C ARG A 397 -9.12 -8.89 -25.31
N ASP A 398 -9.25 -8.80 -24.00
CA ASP A 398 -8.16 -8.58 -23.06
C ASP A 398 -8.08 -9.77 -22.10
N CYS A 399 -6.86 -10.23 -21.77
CA CYS A 399 -6.66 -11.34 -20.86
C CYS A 399 -6.56 -10.89 -19.39
N LEU A 400 -6.46 -9.59 -19.13
CA LEU A 400 -6.26 -9.02 -17.79
C LEU A 400 -7.51 -8.35 -17.21
N SER A 401 -8.59 -8.22 -17.98
CA SER A 401 -9.90 -7.76 -17.53
C SER A 401 -10.99 -8.75 -17.97
N GLY A 402 -12.14 -8.74 -17.29
CA GLY A 402 -13.24 -9.67 -17.62
C GLY A 402 -14.03 -10.13 -16.41
N TRP A 403 -14.46 -11.40 -16.47
CA TRP A 403 -15.23 -12.06 -15.40
C TRP A 403 -16.59 -11.39 -15.13
N GLY A 404 -17.20 -10.89 -16.21
CA GLY A 404 -18.41 -10.07 -16.18
C GLY A 404 -18.11 -8.59 -15.96
N GLY A 405 -19.17 -7.81 -15.80
CA GLY A 405 -19.06 -6.36 -15.63
C GLY A 405 -20.19 -5.78 -14.81
N VAL A 406 -20.04 -4.54 -14.38
CA VAL A 406 -21.09 -3.77 -13.73
C VAL A 406 -21.20 -2.43 -14.44
N VAL A 407 -22.42 -2.04 -14.78
CA VAL A 407 -22.76 -0.76 -15.41
C VAL A 407 -23.53 0.08 -14.40
N TYR A 408 -23.09 1.31 -14.22
CA TYR A 408 -23.73 2.32 -13.40
C TYR A 408 -24.20 3.46 -14.30
N ILE A 409 -25.49 3.79 -14.25
CA ILE A 409 -26.05 4.97 -14.92
C ILE A 409 -26.54 5.92 -13.84
N LEU A 410 -25.96 7.11 -13.83
CA LEU A 410 -26.30 8.17 -12.90
C LEU A 410 -27.14 9.22 -13.62
N THR A 411 -28.30 9.51 -13.05
CA THR A 411 -29.19 10.60 -13.45
C THR A 411 -29.35 11.56 -12.27
N ASP A 412 -30.03 12.69 -12.48
CA ASP A 412 -30.31 13.63 -11.38
C ASP A 412 -31.22 13.03 -10.29
N LYS A 413 -31.93 11.94 -10.59
CA LYS A 413 -32.94 11.35 -9.71
C LYS A 413 -32.46 10.09 -9.01
N GLU A 414 -31.71 9.26 -9.74
CA GLU A 414 -31.35 7.92 -9.27
C GLU A 414 -30.06 7.42 -9.90
N LEU A 415 -29.47 6.43 -9.22
CA LEU A 415 -28.35 5.63 -9.68
C LEU A 415 -28.86 4.22 -10.02
N ILE A 416 -28.80 3.87 -11.31
CA ILE A 416 -29.19 2.56 -11.83
C ILE A 416 -27.94 1.68 -11.92
N THR A 417 -27.96 0.51 -11.30
CA THR A 417 -26.85 -0.46 -11.36
C THR A 417 -27.30 -1.73 -12.07
N LYS A 418 -26.58 -2.14 -13.12
CA LYS A 418 -26.85 -3.37 -13.88
C LYS A 418 -25.60 -4.26 -13.90
N THR A 419 -25.73 -5.48 -13.40
CA THR A 419 -24.65 -6.49 -13.50
C THR A 419 -24.74 -7.21 -14.84
N LEU A 420 -23.64 -7.21 -15.59
CA LEU A 420 -23.52 -7.87 -16.87
C LEU A 420 -22.97 -9.29 -16.71
N LYS A 421 -23.62 -10.22 -17.41
CA LYS A 421 -23.11 -11.58 -17.58
C LYS A 421 -22.13 -11.59 -18.76
N GLY A 422 -20.84 -11.65 -18.46
CA GLY A 422 -19.77 -11.80 -19.45
C GLY A 422 -19.19 -13.21 -19.49
N ARG A 423 -18.11 -13.38 -20.27
CA ARG A 423 -17.33 -14.62 -20.28
C ARG A 423 -16.53 -14.79 -18.98
N MET A 424 -16.15 -16.03 -18.70
CA MET A 424 -15.47 -16.46 -17.46
C MET A 424 -14.24 -17.31 -17.83
N ASP A 425 -13.43 -16.81 -18.76
CA ASP A 425 -12.24 -17.47 -19.30
C ASP A 425 -10.97 -16.65 -19.18
#